data_AF-A0A286AEA7-F1
#
_entry.id   AF-A0A286AEA7-F1
#
_cell.length_a   1.000
_cell.length_b   1.000
_cell.length_c   1.000
_cell.angle_alpha   90.00
_cell.angle_beta   90.00
_cell.angle_gamma   90.00
#
_symmetry.space_group_name_H-M   'P 1'
#
loop_
_entity.id
_entity.type
_entity.pdbx_description
1 polymer ?
#
loop_
_entity_poly.entity_id
_entity_poly.type
_entity_poly.pdbx_seq_one_letter_code
_entity_poly.pdbx_strand_id
1 'polypeptide(L)' 'MNEPKIRYPENLVLKAEVEKSGRTIEELADAIGVFSLLLSHTINGYYKGTNIIAKLKKELR' A
#
# COMPACT_ATOMS: atom_id res chain seq x y z
N MET A 1 -17.98 -0.60 -20.09
CA MET A 1 -17.35 -1.83 -19.59
C MET A 1 -16.91 -1.55 -18.17
N ASN A 2 -17.57 -2.12 -17.16
CA ASN A 2 -17.13 -1.99 -15.78
C ASN A 2 -16.09 -3.09 -15.54
N GLU A 3 -14.82 -2.75 -15.70
CA GLU A 3 -13.73 -3.62 -15.24
C GLU A 3 -14.04 -4.02 -13.79
N PRO A 4 -13.93 -5.31 -13.43
CA PRO A 4 -14.10 -5.70 -12.04
C PRO A 4 -13.08 -4.87 -11.26
N LYS A 5 -13.54 -4.02 -10.33
CA LYS A 5 -12.68 -3.32 -9.39
C LYS A 5 -12.02 -4.41 -8.56
N ILE A 6 -10.90 -4.95 -9.05
CA ILE A 6 -10.08 -5.90 -8.33
C ILE A 6 -9.65 -5.12 -7.10
N ARG A 7 -10.29 -5.43 -5.98
CA ARG A 7 -9.96 -4.91 -4.66
C ARG A 7 -9.41 -6.10 -3.92
N TYR A 8 -8.14 -6.04 -3.55
CA TYR A 8 -7.50 -6.99 -2.65
C TYR A 8 -7.86 -6.58 -1.22
N PRO A 9 -8.89 -7.19 -0.57
CA PRO A 9 -9.34 -6.77 0.74
C PRO A 9 -8.27 -6.98 1.82
N GLU A 10 -7.35 -7.92 1.58
CA GLU A 10 -6.15 -8.13 2.40
C GLU A 10 -5.26 -6.87 2.50
N ASN A 11 -5.34 -5.95 1.54
CA ASN A 11 -4.60 -4.70 1.55
C ASN A 11 -5.28 -3.60 2.38
N LEU A 12 -6.56 -3.75 2.74
CA LEU A 12 -7.25 -2.77 3.60
C LEU A 12 -6.59 -2.65 4.97
N VAL A 13 -5.96 -3.73 5.45
CA VAL A 13 -5.17 -3.72 6.70
C VAL A 13 -3.99 -2.76 6.58
N LEU A 14 -3.35 -2.69 5.41
CA LEU A 14 -2.22 -1.78 5.17
C LEU A 14 -2.66 -0.33 5.30
N LYS A 15 -3.87 0.01 4.83
CA LYS A 15 -4.39 1.37 4.97
C LYS A 15 -4.47 1.78 6.44
N ALA A 16 -5.05 0.92 7.28
CA ALA A 16 -5.14 1.17 8.71
C ALA A 16 -3.76 1.27 9.39
N GLU A 17 -2.78 0.46 8.97
CA GLU A 17 -1.42 0.49 9.50
C GLU A 17 -0.68 1.78 9.09
N VAL A 18 -0.85 2.21 7.83
CA VAL A 18 -0.31 3.48 7.33
C VAL A 18 -0.92 4.66 8.09
N GLU A 19 -2.24 4.68 8.28
CA GLU A 19 -2.92 5.70 9.08
C GLU A 19 -2.45 5.71 10.54
N LYS A 20 -2.21 4.54 11.14
CA LYS A 20 -1.64 4.42 12.50
C LYS A 20 -0.20 4.92 12.60
N SER A 21 0.61 4.76 11.56
CA SER A 21 2.01 5.19 11.58
C SER A 21 2.16 6.71 11.61
N GLY A 22 1.13 7.46 11.21
CA GLY A 22 1.19 8.91 11.06
C GLY A 22 2.10 9.40 9.94
N ARG A 23 2.72 8.50 9.16
CA ARG A 23 3.59 8.82 8.03
C ARG A 23 2.78 8.99 6.75
N THR A 24 3.25 9.87 5.87
CA THR A 24 2.63 10.07 4.56
C THR A 24 2.95 8.92 3.60
N ILE A 25 2.13 8.75 2.56
CA ILE A 25 2.40 7.76 1.50
C ILE A 25 3.74 8.06 0.81
N GLU A 26 4.11 9.34 0.67
CA GLU A 26 5.38 9.73 0.04
C GLU A 26 6.59 9.29 0.87
N GLU A 27 6.57 9.52 2.18
CA GLU A 27 7.65 9.07 3.08
C GLU A 27 7.79 7.55 3.08
N LEU A 28 6.67 6.82 3.13
CA LEU A 28 6.68 5.36 3.12
C LEU A 28 7.13 4.81 1.76
N ALA A 29 6.77 5.49 0.67
CA ALA A 29 7.17 5.11 -0.67
C ALA A 29 8.67 5.30 -0.87
N ASP A 30 9.21 6.41 -0.37
CA ASP A 30 10.66 6.70 -0.37
C ASP A 30 11.42 5.65 0.45
N ALA A 31 10.96 5.35 1.67
CA ALA A 31 11.58 4.37 2.57
C ALA A 31 11.67 2.96 1.96
N ILE A 32 10.66 2.53 1.21
CA ILE A 32 10.65 1.18 0.57
C ILE A 32 11.16 1.18 -0.89
N GLY A 33 11.49 2.36 -1.41
CA GLY A 33 12.02 2.58 -2.76
C GLY A 33 11.02 2.27 -3.87
N VAL A 34 9.78 2.77 -3.76
CA VAL A 34 8.73 2.61 -4.79
C VAL A 34 8.09 3.95 -5.12
N PHE A 35 7.37 4.01 -6.25
CA PHE A 35 6.57 5.18 -6.58
C PHE A 35 5.39 5.33 -5.62
N SER A 36 5.14 6.55 -5.13
CA SER A 36 4.01 6.89 -4.25
C SER A 36 2.66 6.50 -4.85
N LEU A 37 2.47 6.65 -6.16
CA LEU A 37 1.26 6.21 -6.87
C LEU A 37 1.07 4.68 -6.77
N LEU A 38 2.16 3.92 -6.92
CA LEU A 38 2.13 2.46 -6.84
C LEU A 38 1.82 1.99 -5.42
N LEU A 39 2.39 2.66 -4.42
CA LEU A 39 2.08 2.42 -3.02
C LEU A 39 0.61 2.73 -2.71
N SER A 40 0.10 3.86 -3.21
CA SER A 40 -1.31 4.23 -3.08
C SER A 40 -2.24 3.19 -3.74
N HIS A 41 -1.93 2.72 -4.94
CA HIS A 41 -2.69 1.65 -5.58
C HIS A 41 -2.65 0.35 -4.78
N THR A 42 -1.51 0.03 -4.16
CA THR A 42 -1.36 -1.15 -3.31
C THR A 42 -2.23 -1.03 -2.06
N ILE A 43 -2.13 0.08 -1.32
CA ILE A 43 -2.89 0.34 -0.08
C ILE A 43 -4.40 0.36 -0.34
N ASN A 44 -4.83 0.93 -1.48
CA ASN A 44 -6.23 0.98 -1.87
C ASN A 44 -6.74 -0.34 -2.48
N GLY A 45 -5.90 -1.38 -2.54
CA GLY A 45 -6.28 -2.70 -3.02
C GLY A 45 -6.42 -2.80 -4.54
N TYR A 46 -5.97 -1.80 -5.31
CA TYR A 46 -5.94 -1.83 -6.78
C TYR A 46 -4.72 -2.57 -7.34
N TYR A 47 -3.75 -2.91 -6.50
CA TYR A 47 -2.54 -3.63 -6.88
C TYR A 47 -2.15 -4.67 -5.83
N LYS A 48 -1.93 -5.92 -6.24
CA LYS A 48 -1.56 -7.02 -5.32
C LYS A 48 -0.17 -6.83 -4.73
N GLY A 49 0.76 -6.33 -5.55
CA GLY A 49 2.13 -5.94 -5.17
C GLY A 49 2.74 -6.69 -3.98
N THR A 50 2.82 -8.02 -4.02
CA THR A 50 3.19 -8.85 -2.84
C THR A 50 4.52 -8.42 -2.23
N ASN A 51 5.46 -7.96 -3.06
CA ASN A 51 6.76 -7.47 -2.65
C ASN A 51 6.69 -6.10 -1.95
N ILE A 52 5.78 -5.24 -2.38
CA ILE A 52 5.52 -3.91 -1.79
C ILE A 52 4.88 -4.07 -0.42
N ILE A 53 3.90 -4.98 -0.30
CA ILE A 53 3.22 -5.29 0.96
C ILE A 53 4.23 -5.77 2.00
N ALA A 54 5.13 -6.68 1.63
CA ALA A 54 6.14 -7.21 2.54
C ALA A 54 7.14 -6.12 3.00
N LYS A 55 7.57 -5.24 2.10
CA LYS A 55 8.44 -4.11 2.45
C LYS A 55 7.73 -3.10 3.35
N LEU A 56 6.51 -2.71 3.01
CA LEU A 56 5.69 -1.77 3.77
C LEU A 56 5.44 -2.29 5.20
N LYS A 57 5.10 -3.57 5.35
CA LYS A 57 4.93 -4.19 6.67
C LYS A 57 6.21 -4.24 7.52
N LYS A 58 7.40 -4.28 6.89
CA LYS A 58 8.67 -4.19 7.63
C LYS A 58 8.94 -2.78 8.14
N GLU A 59 8.52 -1.77 7.37
CA GLU A 59 8.72 -0.35 7.72
C GLU A 59 7.69 0.16 8.73
N LEU A 60 6.50 -0.44 8.77
CA LEU A 60 5.42 -0.10 9.71
C LEU A 60 5.50 -0.87 11.05
N ARG A 61 6.50 -1.74 11.23
CA ARG A 61 6.67 -2.61 12.41
C ARG A 61 7.79 -2.12 13.30
#